data_AF-A0AB34IKX2-F1
#
_entry.id   AF-A0AB34IKX2-F1
#
_cell.length_a   1.000
_cell.length_b   1.000
_cell.length_c   1.000
_cell.angle_alpha   90.00
_cell.angle_beta   90.00
_cell.angle_gamma   90.00
#
_symmetry.space_group_name_H-M   'P 1'
#
loop_
_entity.id
_entity.type
_entity.pdbx_description
1 polymer ?
#
loop_
_entity_poly.entity_id
_entity_poly.type
_entity_poly.pdbx_seq_one_letter_code
_entity_poly.pdbx_strand_id
1 'polypeptide(L)'
;MAALLASLAAALVLPPPLLRAAPHARSTAIRACTEPAVEPDDGWVTTPSGLRYRDVSIGSGELPAQGAVVKVHYTGTLAADGSEFDSTNGRPPFAFTLGAGRVIPGWDEGIATMRVGGKRTLNIPYKLGYGESGSGSIPPEADLNFECELVGIETGLGAVVATFPGGMPNVVLVSLLLLSFIPYFLPEEIKPSLWRGG
;
A
#
# COMPACT_ATOMS: atom_id res chain seq x y z
N MET A 1 -65.35 -62.99 25.81
CA MET A 1 -66.02 -62.80 24.51
C MET A 1 -65.89 -61.33 24.14
N ALA A 2 -65.31 -61.05 22.96
CA ALA A 2 -65.30 -59.78 22.22
C ALA A 2 -64.62 -58.55 22.88
N ALA A 3 -63.94 -57.64 22.20
CA ALA A 3 -63.34 -57.52 20.86
C ALA A 3 -62.66 -56.12 20.86
N LEU A 4 -61.52 -55.97 20.17
CA LEU A 4 -61.15 -54.91 19.22
C LEU A 4 -61.60 -53.44 19.52
N LEU A 5 -60.83 -52.35 19.38
CA LEU A 5 -59.71 -51.91 18.53
C LEU A 5 -59.44 -50.45 18.99
N ALA A 6 -58.21 -50.01 19.25
CA ALA A 6 -57.31 -49.33 18.30
C ALA A 6 -57.13 -47.83 18.56
N SER A 7 -55.87 -47.43 18.43
CA SER A 7 -55.41 -46.20 17.78
C SER A 7 -55.56 -44.84 18.48
N LEU A 8 -54.38 -44.38 18.92
CA LEU A 8 -53.60 -43.32 18.24
C LEU A 8 -53.50 -41.97 18.96
N ALA A 9 -52.23 -41.64 19.21
CA ALA A 9 -51.58 -40.35 19.05
C ALA A 9 -51.66 -39.26 20.13
N ALA A 10 -50.44 -38.77 20.37
CA ALA A 10 -50.05 -37.37 20.50
C ALA A 10 -50.12 -36.73 21.90
N ALA A 11 -49.03 -36.96 22.63
CA ALA A 11 -48.11 -35.92 23.08
C ALA A 11 -48.75 -34.57 23.47
N LEU A 12 -49.11 -34.43 24.74
CA LEU A 12 -49.37 -33.14 25.36
C LEU A 12 -48.13 -32.69 26.17
N VAL A 13 -47.63 -31.56 25.71
CA VAL A 13 -46.56 -30.68 26.22
C VAL A 13 -46.55 -30.55 27.75
N LEU A 14 -45.43 -30.95 28.37
CA LEU A 14 -45.04 -30.60 29.74
C LEU A 14 -43.84 -29.64 29.67
N PRO A 15 -43.94 -28.38 30.13
CA PRO A 15 -42.76 -27.54 30.28
C PRO A 15 -41.96 -27.93 31.54
N PRO A 16 -40.62 -28.06 31.48
CA PRO A 16 -39.82 -28.25 32.68
C PRO A 16 -39.70 -26.96 33.51
N PRO A 17 -39.55 -27.07 34.85
CA PRO A 17 -39.55 -25.94 35.75
C PRO A 17 -38.19 -25.21 35.75
N LEU A 18 -38.26 -23.89 35.92
CA LEU A 18 -37.12 -22.99 36.08
C LEU A 18 -36.29 -23.37 37.32
N LEU A 19 -35.10 -23.93 37.11
CA LEU A 19 -34.13 -24.14 38.18
C LEU A 19 -33.21 -22.94 38.32
N ARG A 20 -33.26 -22.38 39.52
CA ARG A 20 -32.55 -21.21 40.01
C ARG A 20 -31.10 -21.55 40.39
N ALA A 21 -30.19 -20.70 39.93
CA ALA A 21 -28.91 -20.28 40.53
C ALA A 21 -27.79 -21.30 40.81
N ALA A 22 -26.59 -20.98 40.32
CA ALA A 22 -25.35 -21.00 41.11
C ALA A 22 -24.21 -20.19 40.43
N PRO A 23 -23.21 -19.71 41.21
CA PRO A 23 -22.39 -18.54 40.91
C PRO A 23 -20.94 -18.85 40.49
N HIS A 24 -20.30 -17.85 39.88
CA HIS A 24 -18.85 -17.54 39.91
C HIS A 24 -17.84 -18.70 39.81
N ALA A 25 -17.35 -18.90 38.59
CA ALA A 25 -15.97 -19.24 38.25
C ALA A 25 -15.82 -19.04 36.73
N ARG A 26 -14.74 -18.62 36.10
CA ARG A 26 -13.42 -18.09 36.45
C ARG A 26 -12.78 -17.83 35.09
N SER A 27 -12.11 -16.69 34.93
CA SER A 27 -11.11 -16.43 33.89
C SER A 27 -11.57 -16.15 32.44
N THR A 28 -10.73 -15.35 31.79
CA THR A 28 -10.60 -15.08 30.34
C THR A 28 -11.76 -14.36 29.64
N ALA A 29 -11.66 -13.04 29.58
CA ALA A 29 -11.83 -12.35 28.30
C ALA A 29 -11.04 -11.04 28.34
N ILE A 30 -10.09 -10.96 27.43
CA ILE A 30 -9.16 -9.87 27.21
C ILE A 30 -9.92 -8.56 27.05
N ARG A 31 -9.40 -7.48 27.63
CA ARG A 31 -9.69 -6.12 27.18
C ARG A 31 -9.30 -6.06 25.71
N ALA A 32 -10.25 -6.35 24.82
CA ALA A 32 -10.17 -5.92 23.44
C ALA A 32 -10.14 -4.39 23.52
N CYS A 33 -8.97 -3.80 23.34
CA CYS A 33 -8.89 -2.51 22.70
C CYS A 33 -9.83 -2.62 21.49
N THR A 34 -10.87 -1.79 21.44
CA THR A 34 -11.76 -1.69 20.29
C THR A 34 -10.89 -1.30 19.09
N GLU A 35 -10.41 -2.31 18.39
CA GLU A 35 -9.95 -2.21 17.02
C GLU A 35 -11.20 -1.80 16.23
N PRO A 36 -11.21 -0.64 15.55
CA PRO A 36 -12.36 -0.24 14.76
C PRO A 36 -12.61 -1.36 13.75
N ALA A 37 -13.76 -2.01 13.89
CA ALA A 37 -14.24 -3.06 13.03
C ALA A 37 -14.17 -2.57 11.58
N VAL A 38 -13.24 -3.15 10.83
CA VAL A 38 -13.24 -3.09 9.37
C VAL A 38 -14.39 -3.99 8.93
N GLU A 39 -15.57 -3.40 8.78
CA GLU A 39 -16.74 -4.01 8.15
C GLU A 39 -16.39 -4.25 6.66
N PRO A 40 -16.30 -5.50 6.17
CA PRO A 40 -16.02 -5.77 4.77
C PRO A 40 -17.32 -6.06 4.04
N ASP A 41 -17.73 -5.23 3.05
CA ASP A 41 -18.55 -5.73 1.93
C ASP A 41 -18.61 -4.84 0.66
N ASP A 42 -17.54 -4.11 0.30
CA ASP A 42 -17.44 -3.49 -1.04
C ASP A 42 -16.02 -3.54 -1.66
N GLY A 43 -15.06 -4.17 -0.97
CA GLY A 43 -13.64 -4.14 -1.36
C GLY A 43 -12.95 -2.79 -1.15
N TRP A 44 -13.64 -1.81 -0.54
CA TRP A 44 -13.07 -0.53 -0.15
C TRP A 44 -12.57 -0.56 1.29
N VAL A 45 -11.32 -0.18 1.49
CA VAL A 45 -10.70 0.02 2.81
C VAL A 45 -10.73 1.51 3.12
N THR A 46 -11.22 1.86 4.31
CA THR A 46 -11.26 3.26 4.78
C THR A 46 -10.19 3.47 5.84
N THR A 47 -9.35 4.46 5.62
CA THR A 47 -8.31 4.87 6.58
C THR A 47 -8.89 5.81 7.64
N PRO A 48 -8.23 5.96 8.80
CA PRO A 48 -8.64 6.93 9.83
C PRO A 48 -8.67 8.39 9.34
N SER A 49 -7.86 8.71 8.32
CA SER A 49 -7.81 10.03 7.68
C SER A 49 -9.06 10.32 6.82
N GLY A 50 -9.88 9.30 6.52
CA GLY A 50 -11.04 9.40 5.64
C GLY A 50 -10.73 9.07 4.17
N LEU A 51 -9.48 8.75 3.83
CA LEU A 51 -9.12 8.21 2.51
C LEU A 51 -9.72 6.81 2.36
N ARG A 52 -10.40 6.56 1.25
CA ARG A 52 -10.92 5.24 0.88
C ARG A 52 -10.13 4.70 -0.30
N TYR A 53 -9.77 3.43 -0.28
CA TYR A 53 -9.06 2.81 -1.40
C TYR A 53 -9.53 1.40 -1.69
N ARG A 54 -9.38 0.99 -2.94
CA ARG A 54 -9.68 -0.35 -3.42
C ARG A 54 -8.55 -0.84 -4.31
N ASP A 55 -7.96 -1.97 -3.95
CA ASP A 55 -6.97 -2.65 -4.78
C ASP A 55 -7.68 -3.34 -5.95
N VAL A 56 -7.38 -2.88 -7.18
CA VAL A 56 -7.88 -3.50 -8.42
C VAL A 56 -6.96 -4.65 -8.82
N SER A 57 -5.65 -4.43 -8.70
CA SER A 57 -4.62 -5.43 -8.93
C SER A 57 -3.46 -5.20 -7.96
N ILE A 58 -3.07 -6.24 -7.22
CA ILE A 58 -1.93 -6.15 -6.31
C ILE A 58 -0.67 -6.40 -7.11
N GLY A 59 0.24 -5.42 -7.13
CA GLY A 59 1.54 -5.54 -7.76
C GLY A 59 2.44 -6.56 -7.08
N SER A 60 3.39 -7.14 -7.80
CA SER A 60 4.38 -8.08 -7.27
C SER A 60 5.70 -7.42 -6.86
N GLY A 61 5.86 -6.12 -7.13
CA GLY A 61 7.11 -5.42 -6.88
C GLY A 61 7.29 -4.93 -5.45
N GLU A 62 8.36 -4.15 -5.26
CA GLU A 62 8.74 -3.57 -3.98
C GLU A 62 7.72 -2.51 -3.52
N LEU A 63 7.69 -2.28 -2.21
CA LEU A 63 6.94 -1.17 -1.61
C LEU A 63 7.80 0.10 -1.69
N PRO A 64 7.22 1.24 -2.11
CA PRO A 64 7.94 2.50 -2.16
C PRO A 64 8.30 2.94 -0.73
N ALA A 65 9.58 3.23 -0.50
CA ALA A 65 10.03 3.85 0.74
C ALA A 65 9.69 5.34 0.76
N GLN A 66 9.48 5.90 1.96
CA GLN A 66 9.32 7.35 2.11
C GLN A 66 10.57 8.07 1.56
N GLY A 67 10.38 9.10 0.74
CA GLY A 67 11.44 9.82 0.05
C GLY A 67 11.87 9.20 -1.29
N ALA A 68 11.35 8.03 -1.67
CA ALA A 68 11.61 7.46 -2.99
C ALA A 68 10.88 8.25 -4.09
N VAL A 69 11.48 8.28 -5.30
CA VAL A 69 10.81 8.83 -6.48
C VAL A 69 9.96 7.71 -7.08
N VAL A 70 8.67 7.92 -7.20
CA VAL A 70 7.72 6.93 -7.72
C VAL A 70 7.17 7.40 -9.06
N LYS A 71 6.99 6.46 -10.00
CA LYS A 71 6.42 6.71 -11.33
C LYS A 71 5.04 6.07 -11.40
N VAL A 72 4.02 6.89 -11.58
CA VAL A 72 2.62 6.46 -11.56
C VAL A 72 1.92 6.88 -12.86
N HIS A 73 1.13 5.99 -13.43
CA HIS A 73 0.07 6.37 -14.36
C HIS A 73 -1.20 6.58 -13.56
N TYR A 74 -1.90 7.68 -13.82
CA TYR A 74 -3.16 7.95 -13.14
C TYR A 74 -4.21 8.53 -14.07
N THR A 75 -5.45 8.34 -13.66
CA THR A 75 -6.63 9.02 -14.20
C THR A 75 -7.41 9.59 -13.03
N GLY A 76 -7.56 10.91 -13.01
CA GLY A 76 -8.29 11.67 -12.00
C GLY A 76 -9.66 12.10 -12.53
N THR A 77 -10.71 11.73 -11.80
CA THR A 77 -12.10 12.07 -12.10
C THR A 77 -12.77 12.73 -10.90
N LEU A 78 -13.72 13.63 -11.14
CA LEU A 78 -14.55 14.21 -10.09
C LEU A 78 -15.55 13.17 -9.59
N ALA A 79 -15.65 12.97 -8.28
CA ALA A 79 -16.58 11.96 -7.74
C ALA A 79 -18.05 12.35 -7.92
N ALA A 80 -18.35 13.65 -8.05
CA ALA A 80 -19.71 14.17 -8.23
C ALA A 80 -20.27 13.85 -9.63
N ASP A 81 -19.51 14.14 -10.68
CA ASP A 81 -19.98 14.07 -12.07
C ASP A 81 -19.28 12.99 -12.91
N GLY A 82 -18.23 12.37 -12.38
CA GLY A 82 -17.37 11.42 -13.11
C GLY A 82 -16.50 12.07 -14.19
N SER A 83 -16.47 13.41 -14.26
CA SER A 83 -15.70 14.15 -15.27
C SER A 83 -14.20 14.00 -15.02
N GLU A 84 -13.46 13.58 -16.05
CA GLU A 84 -11.99 13.52 -16.02
C GLU A 84 -11.41 14.94 -16.03
N PHE A 85 -10.61 15.27 -15.01
CA PHE A 85 -9.93 16.56 -14.93
C PHE A 85 -8.44 16.45 -15.30
N ASP A 86 -7.83 15.28 -15.08
CA ASP A 86 -6.42 15.04 -15.40
C ASP A 86 -6.18 13.55 -15.67
N SER A 87 -5.43 13.22 -16.73
CA SER A 87 -5.03 11.85 -17.02
C SER A 87 -3.64 11.78 -17.63
N THR A 88 -2.91 10.74 -17.24
CA THR A 88 -1.60 10.39 -17.80
C THR A 88 -1.75 9.29 -18.87
N ASN A 89 -2.97 8.97 -19.29
CA ASN A 89 -3.21 7.98 -20.32
C ASN A 89 -2.67 8.50 -21.68
N GLY A 90 -1.72 7.76 -22.27
CA GLY A 90 -1.01 8.21 -23.48
C GLY A 90 0.08 9.28 -23.25
N ARG A 91 0.40 9.61 -22.00
CA ARG A 91 1.50 10.51 -21.59
C ARG A 91 2.58 9.73 -20.83
N PRO A 92 3.82 10.26 -20.70
CA PRO A 92 4.83 9.61 -19.85
C PRO A 92 4.36 9.53 -18.39
N PRO A 93 4.75 8.50 -17.62
CA PRO A 93 4.39 8.35 -16.22
C PRO A 93 4.73 9.60 -15.41
N PHE A 94 3.85 9.99 -14.49
CA PHE A 94 4.10 11.11 -13.60
C PHE A 94 5.05 10.66 -12.49
N ALA A 95 6.16 11.38 -12.34
CA ALA A 95 7.18 11.10 -11.35
C ALA A 95 7.10 12.11 -10.20
N PHE A 96 6.98 11.63 -8.97
CA PHE A 96 7.00 12.48 -7.77
C PHE A 96 7.71 11.81 -6.61
N THR A 97 8.16 12.60 -5.63
CA THR A 97 8.82 12.10 -4.42
C THR A 97 7.77 11.81 -3.35
N LEU A 98 7.68 10.55 -2.92
CA LEU A 98 6.77 10.11 -1.87
C LEU A 98 7.16 10.75 -0.52
N GLY A 99 6.20 11.28 0.21
CA GLY A 99 6.36 11.88 1.55
C GLY A 99 7.01 13.26 1.56
N ALA A 100 7.20 13.89 0.40
CA ALA A 100 7.78 15.23 0.29
C ALA A 100 6.71 16.35 0.33
N GLY A 101 5.41 16.01 0.46
CA GLY A 101 4.31 16.98 0.43
C GLY A 101 4.20 17.74 -0.90
N ARG A 102 4.73 17.15 -1.99
CA ARG A 102 4.65 17.70 -3.35
C ARG A 102 3.33 17.37 -4.03
N VAL A 103 2.60 16.38 -3.51
CA VAL A 103 1.30 15.91 -3.98
C VAL A 103 0.27 16.02 -2.87
N ILE A 104 -1.01 15.80 -3.19
CA ILE A 104 -2.08 15.84 -2.21
C ILE A 104 -1.88 14.77 -1.12
N PRO A 105 -2.28 15.04 0.14
CA PRO A 105 -2.08 14.11 1.26
C PRO A 105 -2.63 12.70 1.00
N GLY A 106 -3.79 12.59 0.35
CA GLY A 106 -4.39 11.30 0.03
C GLY A 106 -3.53 10.43 -0.90
N TRP A 107 -2.69 11.04 -1.75
CA TRP A 107 -1.75 10.31 -2.59
C TRP A 107 -0.56 9.79 -1.79
N ASP A 108 -0.01 10.61 -0.89
CA ASP A 108 1.11 10.19 -0.04
C ASP A 108 0.71 8.99 0.84
N GLU A 109 -0.50 8.99 1.41
CA GLU A 109 -1.02 7.85 2.18
C GLU A 109 -1.40 6.64 1.30
N GLY A 110 -2.07 6.88 0.17
CA GLY A 110 -2.61 5.83 -0.68
C GLY A 110 -1.56 5.08 -1.51
N ILE A 111 -0.51 5.78 -1.97
CA ILE A 111 0.55 5.20 -2.81
C ILE A 111 1.65 4.57 -1.94
N ALA A 112 1.90 5.08 -0.74
CA ALA A 112 2.87 4.49 0.20
C ALA A 112 2.57 3.03 0.55
N THR A 113 1.29 2.63 0.51
CA THR A 113 0.84 1.28 0.86
C THR A 113 0.66 0.36 -0.35
N MET A 114 1.06 0.81 -1.54
CA MET A 114 0.86 0.10 -2.80
C MET A 114 2.17 -0.52 -3.33
N ARG A 115 2.09 -1.71 -3.93
CA ARG A 115 3.25 -2.39 -4.54
C ARG A 115 3.45 -1.98 -5.99
N VAL A 116 4.71 -1.97 -6.42
CA VAL A 116 5.06 -1.72 -7.83
C VAL A 116 4.40 -2.75 -8.75
N GLY A 117 3.86 -2.26 -9.87
CA GLY A 117 3.06 -3.02 -10.83
C GLY A 117 1.59 -3.19 -10.44
N GLY A 118 1.17 -2.62 -9.30
CA GLY A 118 -0.23 -2.68 -8.87
C GLY A 118 -1.12 -1.66 -9.60
N LYS A 119 -2.43 -1.87 -9.49
CA LYS A 119 -3.47 -0.89 -9.82
C LYS A 119 -4.42 -0.73 -8.64
N ARG A 120 -4.72 0.51 -8.28
CA ARG A 120 -5.57 0.85 -7.13
C ARG A 120 -6.45 2.05 -7.46
N THR A 121 -7.69 1.99 -7.02
CA THR A 121 -8.59 3.13 -7.04
C THR A 121 -8.58 3.80 -5.67
N LEU A 122 -8.34 5.10 -5.63
CA LEU A 122 -8.33 5.96 -4.45
C LEU A 122 -9.53 6.90 -4.54
N ASN A 123 -10.36 6.92 -3.52
CA ASN A 123 -11.39 7.94 -3.32
C ASN A 123 -10.91 8.88 -2.22
N ILE A 124 -10.59 10.10 -2.63
CA ILE A 124 -9.92 11.10 -1.81
C ILE A 124 -10.97 12.17 -1.47
N PRO A 125 -11.32 12.31 -0.18
CA PRO A 125 -12.22 13.38 0.22
C PRO A 125 -11.55 14.74 0.01
N TYR A 126 -12.34 15.79 -0.23
CA TYR A 126 -11.83 17.15 -0.50
C TYR A 126 -10.78 17.62 0.53
N LYS A 127 -10.94 17.23 1.81
CA LYS A 127 -10.01 17.56 2.91
C LYS A 127 -8.58 17.04 2.69
N LEU A 128 -8.43 15.91 2.00
CA LEU A 128 -7.14 15.28 1.67
C LEU A 128 -6.73 15.53 0.21
N GLY A 129 -7.47 16.39 -0.50
CA GLY A 129 -7.25 16.79 -1.89
C GLY A 129 -6.96 18.28 -2.01
N TYR A 130 -7.88 19.02 -2.66
CA TYR A 130 -7.75 20.46 -2.92
C TYR A 130 -8.54 21.36 -1.95
N GLY A 131 -9.24 20.79 -0.97
CA GLY A 131 -9.95 21.52 0.08
C GLY A 131 -11.09 22.41 -0.43
N GLU A 132 -11.45 23.40 0.38
CA GLU A 132 -12.50 24.39 0.09
C GLU A 132 -12.10 25.38 -1.02
N SER A 133 -10.82 25.44 -1.40
CA SER A 133 -10.34 26.37 -2.44
C SER A 133 -10.46 25.79 -3.85
N GLY A 134 -10.51 24.47 -3.99
CA GLY A 134 -10.45 23.83 -5.32
C GLY A 134 -9.14 24.13 -6.06
N SER A 135 -9.07 23.78 -7.33
CA SER A 135 -7.91 24.09 -8.18
C SER A 135 -8.26 24.01 -9.67
N GLY A 136 -8.18 25.13 -10.39
CA GLY A 136 -8.40 25.17 -11.83
C GLY A 136 -9.76 24.61 -12.23
N SER A 137 -9.77 23.42 -12.82
CA SER A 137 -10.97 22.69 -13.24
C SER A 137 -11.69 21.94 -12.11
N ILE A 138 -11.13 21.93 -10.89
CA ILE A 138 -11.65 21.21 -9.74
C ILE A 138 -12.45 22.18 -8.86
N PRO A 139 -13.77 21.94 -8.66
CA PRO A 139 -14.60 22.80 -7.83
C PRO A 139 -14.18 22.76 -6.35
N PRO A 140 -14.58 23.78 -5.56
CA PRO A 140 -14.36 23.77 -4.11
C PRO A 140 -15.11 22.60 -3.46
N GLU A 141 -14.52 22.02 -2.41
CA GLU A 141 -15.11 20.90 -1.65
C GLU A 141 -15.41 19.64 -2.50
N ALA A 142 -14.69 19.47 -3.62
CA ALA A 142 -14.88 18.33 -4.50
C ALA A 142 -14.13 17.08 -4.01
N ASP A 143 -14.86 15.98 -3.89
CA ASP A 143 -14.28 14.65 -3.71
C ASP A 143 -13.75 14.12 -5.05
N LEU A 144 -12.64 13.37 -4.99
CA LEU A 144 -11.88 12.98 -6.17
C LEU A 144 -11.73 11.47 -6.22
N ASN A 145 -11.94 10.89 -7.41
CA ASN A 145 -11.64 9.51 -7.69
C ASN A 145 -10.39 9.42 -8.56
N PHE A 146 -9.38 8.74 -8.08
CA PHE A 146 -8.14 8.49 -8.80
C PHE A 146 -7.96 7.00 -9.05
N GLU A 147 -7.74 6.62 -10.29
CA GLU A 147 -7.23 5.30 -10.63
C GLU A 147 -5.73 5.43 -10.84
N CYS A 148 -4.94 4.78 -9.99
CA CYS A 148 -3.49 4.85 -9.99
C CYS A 148 -2.87 3.48 -10.32
N GLU A 149 -1.86 3.49 -11.18
CA GLU A 149 -1.04 2.34 -11.54
C GLU A 149 0.42 2.68 -11.28
N LEU A 150 1.04 1.95 -10.35
CA LEU A 150 2.43 2.18 -9.98
C LEU A 150 3.33 1.45 -10.98
N VAL A 151 3.99 2.20 -11.87
CA VAL A 151 4.84 1.63 -12.94
C VAL A 151 6.21 1.22 -12.39
N GLY A 152 6.76 2.02 -11.48
CA GLY A 152 8.09 1.77 -10.96
C GLY A 152 8.48 2.73 -9.84
N ILE A 153 9.55 2.38 -9.14
CA ILE A 153 10.18 3.20 -8.11
C ILE A 153 11.65 3.40 -8.46
N GLU A 154 12.09 4.64 -8.33
CA GLU A 154 13.49 5.03 -8.33
C GLU A 154 13.87 5.23 -6.86
N THR A 155 14.19 4.12 -6.20
CA THR A 155 14.66 4.13 -4.82
C THR A 155 16.07 4.74 -4.77
N GLY A 156 16.34 5.56 -3.77
CA GLY A 156 17.60 6.31 -3.60
C GLY A 156 18.90 5.48 -3.62
N LEU A 157 18.83 4.16 -3.45
CA LEU A 157 19.95 3.24 -3.67
C LEU A 157 20.36 3.12 -5.16
N GLY A 158 19.41 3.28 -6.07
CA GLY A 158 19.66 3.51 -7.50
C GLY A 158 19.97 4.97 -7.82
N ALA A 159 19.55 5.93 -7.00
CA ALA A 159 19.87 7.35 -7.19
C ALA A 159 21.35 7.68 -6.91
N VAL A 160 22.05 6.94 -6.05
CA VAL A 160 23.53 7.05 -5.94
C VAL A 160 24.22 6.54 -7.20
N VAL A 161 23.58 5.65 -7.96
CA VAL A 161 24.08 5.15 -9.26
C VAL A 161 23.67 6.08 -10.41
N ALA A 162 22.51 6.74 -10.33
CA ALA A 162 21.95 7.60 -11.39
C ALA A 162 22.32 9.10 -11.29
N THR A 163 22.88 9.56 -10.16
CA THR A 163 23.34 10.97 -9.99
C THR A 163 24.79 11.17 -10.43
N PHE A 164 25.34 10.29 -11.28
CA PHE A 164 26.53 10.61 -12.05
C PHE A 164 26.09 11.12 -13.44
N PRO A 165 26.39 12.37 -13.79
CA PRO A 165 26.07 12.90 -15.11
C PRO A 165 26.91 12.14 -16.14
N GLY A 166 26.30 11.17 -16.83
CA GLY A 166 26.97 10.43 -17.90
C GLY A 166 26.65 8.96 -18.07
N GLY A 167 25.63 8.40 -17.41
CA GLY A 167 25.02 7.09 -17.71
C GLY A 167 25.96 6.03 -18.32
N MET A 168 26.65 5.24 -17.50
CA MET A 168 27.38 4.06 -17.98
C MET A 168 27.20 2.85 -17.05
N PRO A 169 26.37 1.85 -17.43
CA PRO A 169 26.41 0.54 -16.79
C PRO A 169 27.56 -0.26 -17.43
N ASN A 170 28.73 -0.30 -16.77
CA ASN A 170 29.78 -1.36 -16.87
C ASN A 170 31.15 -0.96 -16.24
N VAL A 171 31.39 0.32 -15.89
CA VAL A 171 32.73 0.77 -15.46
C VAL A 171 33.03 0.49 -13.98
N VAL A 172 32.00 0.37 -13.12
CA VAL A 172 32.20 0.08 -11.69
C VAL A 172 32.75 -1.34 -11.49
N LEU A 173 32.32 -2.30 -12.31
CA LEU A 173 32.89 -3.65 -12.32
C LEU A 173 34.35 -3.64 -12.80
N VAL A 174 34.68 -2.86 -13.83
CA VAL A 174 36.05 -2.77 -14.37
C VAL A 174 36.99 -2.05 -13.39
N SER A 175 36.51 -1.07 -12.60
CA SER A 175 37.35 -0.36 -11.62
C SER A 175 37.70 -1.24 -10.41
N LEU A 176 36.77 -2.08 -9.93
CA LEU A 176 37.06 -3.09 -8.90
C LEU A 176 37.97 -4.21 -9.43
N LEU A 177 37.88 -4.53 -10.74
CA LEU A 177 38.72 -5.54 -11.39
C LEU A 177 40.12 -5.01 -11.76
N LEU A 178 40.28 -3.70 -11.95
CA LEU A 178 41.58 -3.04 -12.12
C LEU A 178 42.31 -2.85 -10.79
N LEU A 179 41.59 -2.61 -9.69
CA LEU A 179 42.15 -2.50 -8.33
C LEU A 179 42.84 -3.81 -7.85
N SER A 180 42.40 -4.98 -8.32
CA SER A 180 43.07 -6.26 -8.04
C SER A 180 44.31 -6.50 -8.92
N PHE A 181 44.48 -5.75 -10.01
CA PHE A 181 45.62 -5.86 -10.95
C PHE A 181 46.73 -4.81 -10.70
N ILE A 182 46.50 -3.81 -9.84
CA ILE A 182 47.51 -2.83 -9.40
C ILE A 182 48.84 -3.47 -8.90
N PRO A 183 48.87 -4.59 -8.16
CA PRO A 183 50.14 -5.17 -7.72
C PRO A 183 51.04 -5.70 -8.87
N TYR A 184 50.50 -5.87 -10.08
CA TYR A 184 51.26 -6.32 -11.25
C TYR A 184 51.84 -5.19 -12.10
N PHE A 185 51.34 -3.96 -11.95
CA PHE A 185 51.74 -2.82 -12.77
C PHE A 185 52.64 -1.79 -12.04
N LEU A 186 52.89 -2.00 -10.74
CA LEU A 186 53.75 -1.13 -9.95
C LEU A 186 55.18 -1.70 -9.87
N PRO A 187 56.23 -0.95 -10.23
CA PRO A 187 57.61 -1.36 -9.97
C PRO A 187 57.83 -1.57 -8.47
N GLU A 188 58.67 -2.56 -8.11
CA GLU A 188 58.96 -2.98 -6.71
C GLU A 188 59.34 -1.83 -5.77
N GLU A 189 59.81 -0.71 -6.32
CA GLU A 189 60.28 0.46 -5.59
C GLU A 189 59.17 1.23 -4.84
N ILE A 190 57.90 1.15 -5.28
CA ILE A 190 56.77 1.91 -4.70
C ILE A 190 55.84 1.00 -3.87
N LYS A 191 56.16 -0.28 -3.70
CA LYS A 191 55.31 -1.17 -2.89
C LYS A 191 55.37 -0.77 -1.41
N PRO A 192 54.22 -0.55 -0.73
CA PRO A 192 54.18 -0.28 0.70
C PRO A 192 54.87 -1.40 1.48
N SER A 193 55.54 -1.08 2.59
CA SER A 193 56.28 -2.06 3.41
C SER A 193 55.42 -3.22 3.93
N LEU A 194 54.09 -3.07 3.95
CA LEU A 194 53.12 -4.14 4.28
C LEU A 194 53.07 -5.29 3.24
N TRP A 195 53.58 -5.08 2.02
CA TRP A 195 53.62 -6.08 0.95
C TRP A 195 55.02 -6.64 0.67
N ARG A 196 56.03 -6.10 1.36
CA ARG A 196 57.40 -6.60 1.29
C ARG A 196 57.50 -7.70 2.33
N GLY A 197 57.23 -8.94 1.91
CA GLY A 197 57.33 -10.12 2.76
C GLY A 197 58.64 -10.11 3.55
N GLY A 198 58.54 -10.44 4.83
CA GLY A 198 59.71 -10.72 5.67
C GLY A 198 60.49 -11.94 5.18
#